data_AF-A0A7R6Z5E9-F1
#
_entry.id   AF-A0A7R6Z5E9-F1
#
_cell.length_a   1.000
_cell.length_b   1.000
_cell.length_c   1.000
_cell.angle_alpha   90.00
_cell.angle_beta   90.00
_cell.angle_gamma   90.00
#
_symmetry.space_group_name_H-M   'P 1'
#
loop_
_entity.id
_entity.type
_entity.pdbx_description
1 polymer ?
#
loop_
_entity_poly.entity_id
_entity_poly.type
_entity_poly.pdbx_seq_one_letter_code
_entity_poly.pdbx_strand_id
1 'polypeptide(L)'
;MGNTGRPGASNTSEQGYQRLSRGEIPLEEEDFSWIRALTGSAESSSGDSMNFAPSAFREAALKHNLQAWAEEEEQGEAEDRREAVTRIEAWLENRRGWLDLTSLALTALPPLPVGLRRLNTSDNELTRLPELLPAGLERLTAAGNRLTRLPEVLPAALERLTAGDNQLTRLPNTLPPGLKSLDANNNRLTSLPDTLPPGLEVLAVNNNELAQLPETLPPNLRKLYANKNELTELPEVLPPQLRELCASHNELTRLPENLPVGMERLEVPNNALTHLPPRLPTGLRALNVGSNELKGLGNAETALPYILERLSSECEVELSKNQISERMRTHLMERSGAKFPRIRM
;
A
#
# COMPACT_ATOMS: atom_id res chain seq x y z
N MET A 1 -10.63 -29.54 71.36
CA MET A 1 -11.30 -30.82 71.67
C MET A 1 -11.65 -31.50 70.36
N GLY A 2 -11.34 -32.79 70.21
CA GLY A 2 -11.77 -33.61 69.08
C GLY A 2 -10.72 -33.82 67.98
N ASN A 3 -9.93 -34.88 68.15
CA ASN A 3 -8.94 -35.42 67.21
C ASN A 3 -9.59 -36.52 66.33
N THR A 4 -8.80 -37.06 65.40
CA THR A 4 -9.00 -38.27 64.55
C THR A 4 -9.73 -38.02 63.22
N GLY A 5 -9.32 -38.54 62.07
CA GLY A 5 -8.22 -39.44 61.71
C GLY A 5 -8.38 -39.83 60.23
N ARG A 6 -7.27 -39.72 59.49
CA ARG A 6 -6.94 -40.23 58.13
C ARG A 6 -7.19 -41.76 57.99
N PRO A 7 -6.83 -42.44 56.87
CA PRO A 7 -6.88 -42.12 55.42
C PRO A 7 -7.31 -43.36 54.58
N GLY A 8 -7.35 -43.26 53.24
CA GLY A 8 -7.39 -44.42 52.35
C GLY A 8 -6.76 -44.14 51.00
N ALA A 9 -5.60 -44.74 50.74
CA ALA A 9 -4.80 -44.64 49.52
C ALA A 9 -4.84 -45.97 48.75
N SER A 10 -4.25 -45.95 47.54
CA SER A 10 -3.87 -47.08 46.66
C SER A 10 -5.01 -47.64 45.77
N ASN A 11 -4.81 -48.09 44.54
CA ASN A 11 -3.57 -48.36 43.80
C ASN A 11 -3.86 -48.45 42.29
N THR A 12 -2.78 -48.26 41.53
CA THR A 12 -2.50 -48.60 40.13
C THR A 12 -3.18 -49.85 39.53
N SER A 13 -3.54 -49.77 38.23
CA SER A 13 -3.32 -50.88 37.29
C SER A 13 -3.27 -50.39 35.84
N GLU A 14 -2.27 -50.90 35.15
CA GLU A 14 -1.74 -50.56 33.84
C GLU A 14 -2.35 -51.49 32.75
N GLN A 15 -2.26 -51.05 31.49
CA GLN A 15 -2.28 -51.82 30.22
C GLN A 15 -3.61 -52.10 29.48
N GLY A 16 -3.63 -51.73 28.19
CA GLY A 16 -4.56 -52.24 27.18
C GLY A 16 -4.68 -51.37 25.91
N TYR A 17 -3.83 -51.61 24.92
CA TYR A 17 -3.81 -51.01 23.57
C TYR A 17 -5.13 -51.12 22.78
N GLN A 18 -5.55 -50.08 22.03
CA GLN A 18 -5.63 -50.06 20.54
C GLN A 18 -6.31 -48.79 19.93
N ARG A 19 -5.50 -48.07 19.13
CA ARG A 19 -5.71 -47.47 17.79
C ARG A 19 -6.98 -46.65 17.40
N LEU A 20 -6.65 -45.40 16.99
CA LEU A 20 -7.05 -44.63 15.77
C LEU A 20 -8.51 -44.14 15.70
N SER A 21 -8.87 -42.91 15.31
CA SER A 21 -8.26 -41.75 14.62
C SER A 21 -9.38 -40.67 14.58
N ARG A 22 -9.27 -39.37 14.23
CA ARG A 22 -8.26 -38.52 13.56
C ARG A 22 -8.78 -37.06 13.68
N GLY A 23 -7.89 -36.07 13.71
CA GLY A 23 -8.19 -34.75 13.16
C GLY A 23 -7.84 -33.48 13.95
N GLU A 24 -6.71 -33.42 14.66
CA GLU A 24 -6.04 -32.15 14.94
C GLU A 24 -4.76 -32.11 14.09
N ILE A 25 -4.61 -31.05 13.28
CA ILE A 25 -3.43 -30.81 12.44
C ILE A 25 -2.44 -30.01 13.30
N PRO A 26 -1.24 -30.52 13.63
CA PRO A 26 -0.21 -29.72 14.26
C PRO A 26 0.41 -28.79 13.22
N LEU A 27 0.63 -27.54 13.61
CA LEU A 27 1.51 -26.60 12.93
C LEU A 27 2.94 -27.14 12.99
N GLU A 28 3.34 -27.93 11.99
CA GLU A 28 4.75 -28.26 11.80
C GLU A 28 5.47 -27.02 11.27
N GLU A 29 6.52 -26.63 11.98
CA GLU A 29 7.56 -25.72 11.51
C GLU A 29 8.07 -26.25 10.17
N GLU A 30 7.67 -25.61 9.06
CA GLU A 30 8.36 -25.78 7.79
C GLU A 30 9.84 -25.43 8.02
N ASP A 31 10.70 -26.42 7.80
CA ASP A 31 12.11 -26.39 8.13
C ASP A 31 12.85 -25.33 7.29
N PHE A 32 12.97 -24.12 7.85
CA PHE A 32 13.77 -23.00 7.32
C PHE A 32 15.29 -23.20 7.50
N SER A 33 15.78 -24.43 7.53
CA SER A 33 17.22 -24.76 7.67
C SER A 33 18.10 -24.05 6.64
N TRP A 34 17.58 -23.82 5.43
CA TRP A 34 18.29 -23.07 4.39
C TRP A 34 18.38 -21.55 4.66
N ILE A 35 17.46 -20.96 5.43
CA ILE A 35 17.51 -19.55 5.85
C ILE A 35 18.56 -19.36 6.95
N ARG A 36 18.70 -20.31 7.88
CA ARG A 36 19.78 -20.29 8.88
C ARG A 36 21.16 -20.37 8.23
N ALA A 37 21.29 -21.10 7.12
CA ALA A 37 22.51 -21.15 6.33
C ALA A 37 22.84 -19.84 5.58
N LEU A 38 21.84 -19.00 5.26
CA LEU A 38 22.02 -17.73 4.54
C LEU A 38 22.14 -16.50 5.46
N THR A 39 21.58 -16.55 6.67
CA THR A 39 21.49 -15.40 7.60
C THR A 39 22.41 -15.49 8.82
N GLY A 40 23.18 -16.57 8.98
CA GLY A 40 24.27 -16.65 9.96
C GLY A 40 23.85 -16.49 11.43
N SER A 41 22.60 -16.77 11.79
CA SER A 41 22.14 -16.72 13.18
C SER A 41 22.13 -18.12 13.78
N ALA A 42 23.27 -18.53 14.33
CA ALA A 42 23.39 -19.66 15.24
C ALA A 42 23.86 -19.15 16.61
N GLU A 43 22.96 -19.12 17.58
CA GLU A 43 23.34 -19.06 18.99
C GLU A 43 24.03 -20.38 19.35
N SER A 44 25.36 -20.39 19.32
CA SER A 44 26.14 -21.34 20.10
C SER A 44 27.53 -20.79 20.40
N SER A 45 27.87 -20.83 21.68
CA SER A 45 29.11 -20.38 22.27
C SER A 45 30.26 -21.31 21.91
N SER A 46 30.96 -21.02 20.82
CA SER A 46 32.37 -21.38 20.63
C SER A 46 32.89 -20.64 19.40
N GLY A 47 33.98 -19.91 19.60
CA GLY A 47 34.55 -19.01 18.61
C GLY A 47 34.97 -19.67 17.29
N ASP A 48 35.09 -18.77 16.32
CA ASP A 48 35.75 -18.89 15.02
C ASP A 48 35.00 -19.50 13.82
N SER A 49 34.82 -18.61 12.84
CA SER A 49 34.88 -18.85 11.39
C SER A 49 33.65 -19.43 10.67
N MET A 50 32.57 -18.65 10.55
CA MET A 50 31.65 -18.77 9.40
C MET A 50 31.12 -17.44 8.82
N ASN A 51 31.81 -16.32 9.04
CA ASN A 51 31.50 -15.04 8.37
C ASN A 51 32.20 -14.86 7.00
N PHE A 52 32.78 -15.92 6.43
CA PHE A 52 33.60 -15.89 5.21
C PHE A 52 33.26 -16.99 4.20
N ALA A 53 31.98 -17.35 4.04
CA ALA A 53 31.61 -18.14 2.86
C ALA A 53 31.87 -17.28 1.59
N PRO A 54 32.73 -17.72 0.64
CA PRO A 54 32.98 -16.97 -0.58
C PRO A 54 31.67 -16.72 -1.34
N SER A 55 31.52 -15.55 -1.98
CA SER A 55 30.28 -15.22 -2.72
C SER A 55 29.88 -16.31 -3.72
N ALA A 56 30.87 -16.97 -4.32
CA ALA A 56 30.69 -18.09 -5.23
C ALA A 56 29.95 -19.29 -4.61
N PHE A 57 30.15 -19.59 -3.33
CA PHE A 57 29.46 -20.69 -2.65
C PHE A 57 27.98 -20.36 -2.44
N ARG A 58 27.67 -19.11 -2.10
CA ARG A 58 26.29 -18.64 -1.93
C ARG A 58 25.52 -18.62 -3.26
N GLU A 59 26.19 -18.25 -4.34
CA GLU A 59 25.61 -18.28 -5.69
C GLU A 59 25.34 -19.70 -6.17
N ALA A 60 26.27 -20.64 -5.95
CA ALA A 60 26.07 -22.05 -6.31
C ALA A 60 24.88 -22.67 -5.55
N ALA A 61 24.77 -22.39 -4.25
CA ALA A 61 23.63 -22.83 -3.44
C ALA A 61 22.29 -22.23 -3.92
N LEU A 62 22.28 -20.94 -4.28
CA LEU A 62 21.11 -20.30 -4.85
C LEU A 62 20.69 -20.96 -6.17
N LYS A 63 21.63 -21.18 -7.09
CA LYS A 63 21.35 -21.86 -8.37
C LYS A 63 20.77 -23.26 -8.17
N HIS A 64 21.33 -24.03 -7.24
CA HIS A 64 20.79 -25.33 -6.87
C HIS A 64 19.33 -25.24 -6.38
N ASN A 65 19.04 -24.31 -5.47
CA ASN A 65 17.69 -24.13 -4.94
C ASN A 65 16.69 -23.62 -5.99
N LEU A 66 17.15 -22.81 -6.94
CA LEU A 66 16.34 -22.35 -8.07
C LEU A 66 15.92 -23.50 -8.99
N GLN A 67 16.84 -24.42 -9.29
CA GLN A 67 16.54 -25.60 -10.10
C GLN A 67 15.56 -26.51 -9.36
N ALA A 68 15.77 -26.75 -8.07
CA ALA A 68 14.83 -27.53 -7.26
C ALA A 68 13.41 -26.91 -7.28
N TRP A 69 13.30 -25.59 -7.09
CA TRP A 69 12.02 -24.89 -7.14
C TRP A 69 11.33 -24.97 -8.53
N ALA A 70 12.11 -25.00 -9.61
CA ALA A 70 11.58 -25.13 -10.96
C ALA A 70 11.14 -26.57 -11.31
N GLU A 71 11.60 -27.57 -10.57
CA GLU A 71 11.31 -29.01 -10.78
C GLU A 71 10.25 -29.57 -9.81
N GLU A 72 9.72 -28.76 -8.88
CA GLU A 72 8.66 -29.19 -7.95
C GLU A 72 7.39 -29.69 -8.67
N GLU A 73 7.04 -30.97 -8.48
CA GLU A 73 5.99 -31.68 -9.25
C GLU A 73 4.53 -31.35 -8.86
N GLU A 74 4.28 -30.44 -7.91
CA GLU A 74 2.93 -30.17 -7.37
C GLU A 74 2.36 -28.77 -7.70
N GLN A 75 3.00 -27.99 -8.57
CA GLN A 75 2.62 -26.59 -8.81
C GLN A 75 2.29 -26.33 -10.29
N GLY A 76 1.41 -25.36 -10.55
CA GLY A 76 0.45 -25.39 -11.67
C GLY A 76 1.07 -25.48 -13.07
N GLU A 77 0.42 -26.23 -13.97
CA GLU A 77 0.85 -26.44 -15.37
C GLU A 77 1.07 -25.15 -16.18
N ALA A 78 0.56 -24.01 -15.70
CA ALA A 78 0.67 -22.70 -16.34
C ALA A 78 1.91 -21.89 -15.89
N GLU A 79 2.64 -22.31 -14.87
CA GLU A 79 3.75 -21.53 -14.32
C GLU A 79 5.02 -21.63 -15.17
N ASP A 80 5.56 -20.49 -15.59
CA ASP A 80 6.81 -20.44 -16.36
C ASP A 80 8.04 -20.27 -15.45
N ARG A 81 8.26 -21.28 -14.60
CA ARG A 81 9.36 -21.30 -13.62
C ARG A 81 10.74 -21.37 -14.26
N ARG A 82 10.86 -22.07 -15.39
CA ARG A 82 12.14 -22.17 -16.12
C ARG A 82 12.57 -20.81 -16.64
N GLU A 83 11.64 -20.01 -17.13
CA GLU A 83 11.91 -18.63 -17.50
C GLU A 83 12.25 -17.78 -16.27
N ALA A 84 11.54 -17.95 -15.14
CA ALA A 84 11.90 -17.26 -13.89
C ALA A 84 13.36 -17.53 -13.47
N VAL A 85 13.80 -18.79 -13.50
CA VAL A 85 15.18 -19.17 -13.21
C VAL A 85 16.14 -18.53 -14.21
N THR A 86 15.84 -18.60 -15.51
CA THR A 86 16.64 -17.98 -16.58
C THR A 86 16.84 -16.48 -16.35
N ARG A 87 15.77 -15.76 -15.97
CA ARG A 87 15.84 -14.32 -15.67
C ARG A 87 16.65 -14.02 -14.42
N ILE A 88 16.59 -14.87 -13.39
CA ILE A 88 17.40 -14.73 -12.17
C ILE A 88 18.88 -14.98 -12.48
N GLU A 89 19.21 -16.01 -13.27
CA GLU A 89 20.58 -16.29 -13.67
C GLU A 89 21.17 -15.16 -14.54
N ALA A 90 20.41 -14.66 -15.51
CA ALA A 90 20.81 -13.50 -16.31
C ALA A 90 21.01 -12.24 -15.45
N TRP A 91 20.21 -12.06 -14.38
CA TRP A 91 20.41 -10.99 -13.42
C TRP A 91 21.68 -11.20 -12.58
N LEU A 92 22.00 -12.42 -12.17
CA LEU A 92 23.21 -12.75 -11.40
C LEU A 92 24.50 -12.44 -12.18
N GLU A 93 24.48 -12.61 -13.50
CA GLU A 93 25.63 -12.30 -14.37
C GLU A 93 25.87 -10.78 -14.50
N ASN A 94 24.79 -10.00 -14.57
CA ASN A 94 24.87 -8.56 -14.83
C ASN A 94 24.85 -7.69 -13.56
N ARG A 95 24.20 -8.17 -12.48
CA ARG A 95 23.97 -7.51 -11.19
C ARG A 95 23.52 -6.05 -11.29
N ARG A 96 22.74 -5.72 -12.32
CA ARG A 96 22.32 -4.36 -12.63
C ARG A 96 20.84 -4.32 -12.95
N GLY A 97 20.20 -3.25 -12.51
CA GLY A 97 18.81 -2.96 -12.84
C GLY A 97 17.80 -3.82 -12.08
N TRP A 98 16.68 -4.07 -12.73
CA TRP A 98 15.55 -4.83 -12.21
C TRP A 98 15.78 -6.33 -12.40
N LEU A 99 15.46 -7.12 -11.38
CA LEU A 99 15.09 -8.51 -11.58
C LEU A 99 13.61 -8.54 -11.94
N ASP A 100 13.29 -8.97 -13.15
CA ASP A 100 11.94 -8.92 -13.70
C ASP A 100 11.33 -10.32 -13.81
N LEU A 101 10.35 -10.61 -12.98
CA LEU A 101 9.61 -11.86 -12.92
C LEU A 101 8.14 -11.67 -13.29
N THR A 102 7.81 -10.65 -14.10
CA THR A 102 6.42 -10.41 -14.50
C THR A 102 5.86 -11.45 -15.45
N SER A 103 4.55 -11.68 -15.35
CA SER A 103 3.77 -12.42 -16.34
C SER A 103 4.23 -13.86 -16.55
N LEU A 104 4.59 -14.53 -15.45
CA LEU A 104 5.06 -15.92 -15.44
C LEU A 104 4.04 -16.86 -14.78
N ALA A 105 2.84 -16.34 -14.47
CA ALA A 105 1.76 -17.02 -13.77
C ALA A 105 2.15 -17.62 -12.40
N LEU A 106 3.22 -17.11 -11.78
CA LEU A 106 3.80 -17.69 -10.56
C LEU A 106 2.80 -17.67 -9.41
N THR A 107 2.65 -18.78 -8.70
CA THR A 107 1.84 -18.86 -7.48
C THR A 107 2.67 -18.62 -6.20
N ALA A 108 3.98 -18.87 -6.28
CA ALA A 108 4.96 -18.60 -5.25
C ALA A 108 6.25 -18.04 -5.86
N LEU A 109 7.00 -17.24 -5.07
CA LEU A 109 8.30 -16.73 -5.51
C LEU A 109 9.44 -17.71 -5.20
N PRO A 110 10.44 -17.80 -6.10
CA PRO A 110 11.67 -18.53 -5.82
C PRO A 110 12.52 -17.85 -4.74
N PRO A 111 13.54 -18.54 -4.21
CA PRO A 111 14.57 -17.89 -3.40
C PRO A 111 15.23 -16.75 -4.18
N LEU A 112 15.28 -15.56 -3.57
CA LEU A 112 15.76 -14.33 -4.21
C LEU A 112 17.26 -14.14 -3.98
N PRO A 113 17.99 -13.58 -4.97
CA PRO A 113 19.42 -13.34 -4.83
C PRO A 113 19.76 -12.25 -3.81
N VAL A 114 20.89 -12.44 -3.12
CA VAL A 114 21.44 -11.41 -2.22
C VAL A 114 21.94 -10.19 -3.01
N GLY A 115 21.80 -9.01 -2.42
CA GLY A 115 22.20 -7.74 -3.04
C GLY A 115 21.20 -7.19 -4.06
N LEU A 116 20.02 -7.82 -4.21
CA LEU A 116 18.95 -7.34 -5.05
C LEU A 116 18.40 -6.00 -4.54
N ARG A 117 18.38 -4.99 -5.41
CA ARG A 117 17.86 -3.64 -5.09
C ARG A 117 16.50 -3.35 -5.71
N ARG A 118 16.14 -4.01 -6.81
CA ARG A 118 14.91 -3.74 -7.57
C ARG A 118 14.30 -5.04 -8.06
N LEU A 119 13.07 -5.31 -7.62
CA LEU A 119 12.34 -6.53 -7.92
C LEU A 119 10.98 -6.20 -8.51
N ASN A 120 10.66 -6.82 -9.65
CA ASN A 120 9.36 -6.79 -10.26
C ASN A 120 8.79 -8.22 -10.30
N THR A 121 7.63 -8.41 -9.69
CA THR A 121 6.88 -9.67 -9.64
C THR A 121 5.42 -9.45 -10.04
N SER A 122 5.16 -8.38 -10.80
CA SER A 122 3.79 -7.98 -11.15
C SER A 122 3.14 -8.95 -12.12
N ASP A 123 1.81 -8.95 -12.21
CA ASP A 123 1.05 -9.76 -13.16
C ASP A 123 1.33 -11.26 -13.03
N ASN A 124 1.23 -11.77 -11.80
CA ASN A 124 1.35 -13.20 -11.47
C ASN A 124 0.13 -13.64 -10.64
N GLU A 125 0.16 -14.87 -10.11
CA GLU A 125 -0.92 -15.39 -9.26
C GLU A 125 -0.51 -15.51 -7.78
N LEU A 126 0.46 -14.70 -7.34
CA LEU A 126 1.02 -14.79 -5.99
C LEU A 126 -0.06 -14.51 -4.94
N THR A 127 -0.21 -15.44 -4.00
CA THR A 127 -1.13 -15.28 -2.85
C THR A 127 -0.45 -14.67 -1.62
N ARG A 128 0.87 -14.81 -1.55
CA ARG A 128 1.75 -14.23 -0.52
C ARG A 128 3.12 -13.91 -1.10
N LEU A 129 3.78 -12.92 -0.51
CA LEU A 129 5.22 -12.69 -0.68
C LEU A 129 5.99 -13.45 0.41
N PRO A 130 7.27 -13.78 0.20
CA PRO A 130 8.10 -14.37 1.25
C PRO A 130 8.23 -13.41 2.43
N GLU A 131 8.18 -13.94 3.65
CA GLU A 131 8.26 -13.15 4.89
C GLU A 131 9.62 -12.42 5.03
N LEU A 132 10.67 -12.94 4.40
CA LEU A 132 12.00 -12.35 4.38
C LEU A 132 12.40 -11.97 2.96
N LEU A 133 12.25 -10.68 2.65
CA LEU A 133 12.76 -10.07 1.42
C LEU A 133 14.22 -9.62 1.57
N PRO A 134 15.00 -9.50 0.48
CA PRO A 134 16.37 -9.03 0.54
C PRO A 134 16.49 -7.67 1.24
N ALA A 135 17.35 -7.57 2.27
CA ALA A 135 17.45 -6.37 3.12
C ALA A 135 17.84 -5.09 2.35
N GLY A 136 18.55 -5.23 1.22
CA GLY A 136 18.97 -4.12 0.36
C GLY A 136 17.94 -3.73 -0.72
N LEU A 137 16.72 -4.27 -0.68
CA LEU A 137 15.69 -3.99 -1.68
C LEU A 137 15.18 -2.55 -1.52
N GLU A 138 15.35 -1.74 -2.57
CA GLU A 138 14.94 -0.33 -2.63
C GLU A 138 13.61 -0.16 -3.34
N ARG A 139 13.29 -1.04 -4.29
CA ARG A 139 12.04 -0.96 -5.09
C ARG A 139 11.42 -2.34 -5.25
N LEU A 140 10.15 -2.45 -4.88
CA LEU A 140 9.34 -3.65 -5.06
C LEU A 140 8.08 -3.29 -5.82
N THR A 141 7.81 -4.01 -6.91
CA THR A 141 6.53 -3.97 -7.61
C THR A 141 5.95 -5.37 -7.69
N ALA A 142 4.81 -5.55 -7.03
CA ALA A 142 4.04 -6.79 -6.91
C ALA A 142 2.57 -6.54 -7.28
N ALA A 143 2.33 -5.67 -8.27
CA ALA A 143 0.99 -5.34 -8.73
C ALA A 143 0.35 -6.51 -9.47
N GLY A 144 -0.99 -6.54 -9.61
CA GLY A 144 -1.66 -7.54 -10.45
C GLY A 144 -1.43 -8.97 -9.96
N ASN A 145 -1.63 -9.20 -8.67
CA ASN A 145 -1.46 -10.51 -8.02
C ASN A 145 -2.73 -10.85 -7.20
N ARG A 146 -2.68 -11.91 -6.40
CA ARG A 146 -3.76 -12.32 -5.48
C ARG A 146 -3.34 -12.17 -4.02
N LEU A 147 -2.47 -11.21 -3.71
CA LEU A 147 -1.94 -11.00 -2.36
C LEU A 147 -3.07 -10.59 -1.42
N THR A 148 -3.24 -11.34 -0.34
CA THR A 148 -4.21 -11.02 0.73
C THR A 148 -3.57 -10.22 1.86
N ARG A 149 -2.25 -10.32 2.00
CA ARG A 149 -1.43 -9.56 2.95
C ARG A 149 -0.04 -9.32 2.38
N LEU A 150 0.62 -8.27 2.88
CA LEU A 150 2.06 -8.06 2.72
C LEU A 150 2.81 -8.66 3.92
N PRO A 151 4.12 -8.95 3.80
CA PRO A 151 4.95 -9.32 4.94
C PRO A 151 4.91 -8.23 6.01
N GLU A 152 4.84 -8.63 7.29
CA GLU A 152 4.79 -7.67 8.40
C GLU A 152 6.12 -6.90 8.52
N VAL A 153 7.23 -7.50 8.09
CA VAL A 153 8.56 -6.87 8.07
C VAL A 153 9.03 -6.66 6.63
N LEU A 154 8.90 -5.42 6.16
CA LEU A 154 9.44 -5.00 4.87
C LEU A 154 10.91 -4.53 4.99
N PRO A 155 11.72 -4.63 3.93
CA PRO A 155 13.11 -4.18 3.95
C PRO A 155 13.25 -2.70 4.33
N ALA A 156 14.14 -2.38 5.26
CA ALA A 156 14.32 -1.01 5.75
C ALA A 156 14.82 -0.03 4.67
N ALA A 157 15.50 -0.53 3.63
CA ALA A 157 15.99 0.26 2.50
C ALA A 157 14.91 0.56 1.44
N LEU A 158 13.68 0.05 1.60
CA LEU A 158 12.64 0.16 0.59
C LEU A 158 12.17 1.62 0.46
N GLU A 159 12.34 2.19 -0.73
CA GLU A 159 11.93 3.55 -1.07
C GLU A 159 10.60 3.57 -1.85
N ARG A 160 10.30 2.50 -2.59
CA ARG A 160 9.09 2.41 -3.42
C ARG A 160 8.45 1.05 -3.32
N LEU A 161 7.16 1.04 -3.03
CA LEU A 161 6.33 -0.15 -2.99
C LEU A 161 5.11 0.04 -3.88
N THR A 162 4.93 -0.87 -4.84
CA THR A 162 3.71 -0.98 -5.64
C THR A 162 3.10 -2.34 -5.39
N ALA A 163 1.91 -2.36 -4.79
CA ALA A 163 1.11 -3.53 -4.47
C ALA A 163 -0.35 -3.33 -4.91
N GLY A 164 -0.56 -2.57 -5.99
CA GLY A 164 -1.88 -2.34 -6.57
C GLY A 164 -2.47 -3.60 -7.20
N ASP A 165 -3.78 -3.61 -7.47
CA ASP A 165 -4.48 -4.71 -8.14
C ASP A 165 -4.24 -6.06 -7.44
N ASN A 166 -4.57 -6.09 -6.15
CA ASN A 166 -4.43 -7.25 -5.26
C ASN A 166 -5.70 -7.41 -4.40
N GLN A 167 -5.63 -8.21 -3.33
CA GLN A 167 -6.75 -8.46 -2.41
C GLN A 167 -6.38 -8.09 -0.97
N LEU A 168 -5.49 -7.09 -0.81
CA LEU A 168 -5.02 -6.66 0.51
C LEU A 168 -6.17 -6.07 1.31
N THR A 169 -6.38 -6.58 2.51
CA THR A 169 -7.38 -6.04 3.46
C THR A 169 -6.77 -5.05 4.45
N ARG A 170 -5.45 -5.12 4.64
CA ARG A 170 -4.67 -4.19 5.46
C ARG A 170 -3.24 -4.07 4.93
N LEU A 171 -2.59 -2.97 5.28
CA LEU A 171 -1.14 -2.81 5.16
C LEU A 171 -0.44 -3.25 6.46
N PRO A 172 0.87 -3.55 6.44
CA PRO A 172 1.65 -3.77 7.65
C PRO A 172 1.57 -2.57 8.59
N ASN A 173 1.53 -2.83 9.90
CA ASN A 173 1.45 -1.76 10.91
C ASN A 173 2.71 -0.86 10.92
N THR A 174 3.86 -1.39 10.46
CA THR A 174 5.11 -0.64 10.39
C THR A 174 5.64 -0.68 8.96
N LEU A 175 5.54 0.45 8.28
CA LEU A 175 6.14 0.63 6.96
C LEU A 175 7.60 1.10 7.08
N PRO A 176 8.46 0.80 6.09
CA PRO A 176 9.86 1.23 6.11
C PRO A 176 9.99 2.76 6.25
N PRO A 177 10.86 3.27 7.14
CA PRO A 177 10.97 4.71 7.40
C PRO A 177 11.49 5.50 6.17
N GLY A 178 12.21 4.83 5.27
CA GLY A 178 12.73 5.42 4.03
C GLY A 178 11.74 5.39 2.85
N LEU A 179 10.51 4.89 3.03
CA LEU A 179 9.54 4.77 1.96
C LEU A 179 9.07 6.14 1.48
N LYS A 180 9.25 6.42 0.18
CA LYS A 180 8.90 7.67 -0.50
C LYS A 180 7.64 7.55 -1.35
N SER A 181 7.32 6.36 -1.83
CA SER A 181 6.15 6.10 -2.68
C SER A 181 5.48 4.80 -2.30
N LEU A 182 4.18 4.87 -2.05
CA LEU A 182 3.32 3.71 -1.79
C LEU A 182 2.13 3.74 -2.76
N ASP A 183 2.00 2.67 -3.55
CA ASP A 183 0.83 2.40 -4.37
C ASP A 183 0.17 1.10 -3.89
N ALA A 184 -1.05 1.22 -3.38
CA ALA A 184 -1.93 0.14 -2.98
C ALA A 184 -3.33 0.31 -3.60
N ASN A 185 -3.39 0.83 -4.82
CA ASN A 185 -4.65 0.99 -5.57
C ASN A 185 -5.35 -0.36 -5.80
N ASN A 186 -6.66 -0.36 -6.01
CA ASN A 186 -7.43 -1.56 -6.39
C ASN A 186 -7.18 -2.74 -5.43
N ASN A 187 -7.45 -2.50 -4.14
CA ASN A 187 -7.36 -3.50 -3.08
C ASN A 187 -8.69 -3.47 -2.28
N ARG A 188 -8.69 -4.05 -1.07
CA ARG A 188 -9.85 -4.07 -0.16
C ARG A 188 -9.47 -3.48 1.20
N LEU A 189 -8.61 -2.45 1.18
CA LEU A 189 -8.15 -1.80 2.41
C LEU A 189 -9.31 -1.10 3.09
N THR A 190 -9.59 -1.46 4.34
CA THR A 190 -10.63 -0.80 5.16
C THR A 190 -10.05 0.31 6.04
N SER A 191 -8.72 0.28 6.26
CA SER A 191 -7.98 1.30 7.00
C SER A 191 -6.53 1.37 6.53
N LEU A 192 -5.88 2.49 6.84
CA LEU A 192 -4.43 2.66 6.71
C LEU A 192 -3.78 2.62 8.10
N PRO A 193 -2.49 2.28 8.21
CA PRO A 193 -1.77 2.38 9.47
C PRO A 193 -1.81 3.80 10.05
N ASP A 194 -1.97 3.93 11.36
CA ASP A 194 -2.03 5.23 12.06
C ASP A 194 -0.78 6.07 11.83
N THR A 195 0.37 5.40 11.66
CA THR A 195 1.66 6.06 11.42
C THR A 195 2.21 5.66 10.06
N LEU A 196 2.11 6.58 9.10
CA LEU A 196 2.76 6.46 7.81
C LEU A 196 4.19 7.03 7.86
N PRO A 197 5.12 6.55 7.00
CA PRO A 197 6.50 7.03 7.01
C PRO A 197 6.60 8.54 6.77
N PRO A 198 7.38 9.29 7.58
CA PRO A 198 7.45 10.76 7.48
C PRO A 198 8.08 11.25 6.17
N GLY A 199 8.86 10.39 5.50
CA GLY A 199 9.46 10.65 4.18
C GLY A 199 8.56 10.36 2.99
N LEU A 200 7.31 9.89 3.21
CA LEU A 200 6.41 9.51 2.13
C LEU A 200 5.99 10.76 1.32
N GLU A 201 6.25 10.73 0.02
CA GLU A 201 5.92 11.81 -0.92
C GLU A 201 4.67 11.50 -1.76
N VAL A 202 4.40 10.22 -2.02
CA VAL A 202 3.26 9.76 -2.84
C VAL A 202 2.53 8.63 -2.13
N LEU A 203 1.23 8.81 -1.95
CA LEU A 203 0.30 7.79 -1.45
C LEU A 203 -0.84 7.61 -2.45
N ALA A 204 -0.95 6.41 -3.01
CA ALA A 204 -2.04 6.02 -3.90
C ALA A 204 -2.80 4.83 -3.31
N VAL A 205 -4.07 5.06 -2.98
CA VAL A 205 -5.00 4.13 -2.32
C VAL A 205 -6.37 4.20 -2.98
N ASN A 206 -6.41 4.47 -4.29
CA ASN A 206 -7.65 4.51 -5.05
C ASN A 206 -8.34 3.14 -5.05
N ASN A 207 -9.67 3.13 -5.15
CA ASN A 207 -10.47 1.92 -5.30
C ASN A 207 -10.18 0.91 -4.18
N ASN A 208 -10.49 1.35 -2.96
CA ASN A 208 -10.43 0.59 -1.72
C ASN A 208 -11.73 0.83 -0.93
N GLU A 209 -11.80 0.34 0.31
CA GLU A 209 -12.98 0.42 1.19
C GLU A 209 -12.67 1.34 2.39
N LEU A 210 -11.88 2.40 2.18
CA LEU A 210 -11.46 3.30 3.25
C LEU A 210 -12.62 4.21 3.66
N ALA A 211 -13.08 4.07 4.90
CA ALA A 211 -14.06 4.99 5.49
C ALA A 211 -13.43 6.33 5.94
N GLN A 212 -12.14 6.30 6.31
CA GLN A 212 -11.37 7.45 6.79
C GLN A 212 -9.90 7.35 6.40
N LEU A 213 -9.23 8.49 6.33
CA LEU A 213 -7.77 8.59 6.26
C LEU A 213 -7.20 8.80 7.68
N PRO A 214 -5.92 8.47 7.93
CA PRO A 214 -5.26 8.80 9.20
C PRO A 214 -5.34 10.30 9.48
N GLU A 215 -5.60 10.67 10.74
CA GLU A 215 -5.71 12.07 11.18
C GLU A 215 -4.43 12.87 10.86
N THR A 216 -3.27 12.21 11.01
CA THR A 216 -1.96 12.80 10.69
C THR A 216 -1.36 12.14 9.45
N LEU A 217 -1.38 12.86 8.34
CA LEU A 217 -0.69 12.46 7.11
C LEU A 217 0.80 12.87 7.14
N PRO A 218 1.68 12.19 6.38
CA PRO A 218 3.10 12.50 6.34
C PRO A 218 3.39 13.95 5.93
N PRO A 219 4.31 14.66 6.63
CA PRO A 219 4.56 16.08 6.39
C PRO A 219 5.17 16.38 5.01
N ASN A 220 5.85 15.39 4.41
CA ASN A 220 6.46 15.50 3.08
C ASN A 220 5.54 15.02 1.95
N LEU A 221 4.30 14.64 2.24
CA LEU A 221 3.37 14.14 1.23
C LEU A 221 3.06 15.23 0.20
N ARG A 222 3.30 14.91 -1.07
CA ARG A 222 3.08 15.80 -2.22
C ARG A 222 1.87 15.40 -3.04
N LYS A 223 1.57 14.10 -3.08
CA LYS A 223 0.48 13.54 -3.89
C LYS A 223 -0.32 12.53 -3.07
N LEU A 224 -1.63 12.74 -3.03
CA LEU A 224 -2.59 11.86 -2.40
C LEU A 224 -3.68 11.48 -3.42
N TYR A 225 -3.78 10.19 -3.71
CA TYR A 225 -4.83 9.63 -4.56
C TYR A 225 -5.67 8.66 -3.73
N ALA A 226 -6.92 9.04 -3.45
CA ALA A 226 -7.88 8.29 -2.65
C ALA A 226 -9.26 8.24 -3.32
N ASN A 227 -9.29 8.21 -4.65
CA ASN A 227 -10.52 8.11 -5.42
C ASN A 227 -11.24 6.78 -5.17
N LYS A 228 -12.57 6.73 -5.29
CA LYS A 228 -13.36 5.49 -5.15
C LYS A 228 -13.09 4.80 -3.81
N ASN A 229 -13.41 5.50 -2.73
CA ASN A 229 -13.42 4.98 -1.36
C ASN A 229 -14.76 5.37 -0.72
N GLU A 230 -14.88 5.18 0.59
CA GLU A 230 -16.07 5.50 1.40
C GLU A 230 -15.78 6.69 2.32
N LEU A 231 -14.89 7.61 1.90
CA LEU A 231 -14.47 8.73 2.74
C LEU A 231 -15.62 9.71 2.95
N THR A 232 -15.98 9.95 4.21
CA THR A 232 -17.00 10.95 4.59
C THR A 232 -16.40 12.33 4.88
N GLU A 233 -15.12 12.36 5.25
CA GLU A 233 -14.34 13.57 5.47
C GLU A 233 -12.85 13.37 5.16
N LEU A 234 -12.15 14.49 4.97
CA LEU A 234 -10.68 14.53 4.88
C LEU A 234 -10.12 15.02 6.22
N PRO A 235 -8.86 14.69 6.55
CA PRO A 235 -8.20 15.24 7.74
C PRO A 235 -8.21 16.78 7.72
N GLU A 236 -8.52 17.41 8.86
CA GLU A 236 -8.60 18.87 8.99
C GLU A 236 -7.26 19.55 8.68
N VAL A 237 -6.15 18.88 9.00
CA VAL A 237 -4.79 19.38 8.75
C VAL A 237 -4.15 18.55 7.64
N LEU A 238 -4.15 19.09 6.43
CA LEU A 238 -3.45 18.50 5.30
C LEU A 238 -1.94 18.87 5.31
N PRO A 239 -1.06 17.99 4.79
CA PRO A 239 0.37 18.26 4.74
C PRO A 239 0.72 19.56 3.99
N PRO A 240 1.64 20.39 4.51
CA PRO A 240 1.95 21.69 3.90
C PRO A 240 2.63 21.58 2.52
N GLN A 241 3.23 20.43 2.21
CA GLN A 241 3.88 20.15 0.93
C GLN A 241 2.92 19.54 -0.11
N LEU A 242 1.66 19.30 0.24
CA LEU A 242 0.70 18.64 -0.64
C LEU A 242 0.39 19.52 -1.87
N ARG A 243 0.63 18.97 -3.05
CA ARG A 243 0.42 19.62 -4.35
C ARG A 243 -0.80 19.10 -5.06
N GLU A 244 -1.10 17.81 -4.90
CA GLU A 244 -2.14 17.11 -5.65
C GLU A 244 -2.96 16.24 -4.70
N LEU A 245 -4.28 16.49 -4.66
CA LEU A 245 -5.26 15.68 -3.94
C LEU A 245 -6.37 15.27 -4.91
N CYS A 246 -6.55 13.96 -5.07
CA CYS A 246 -7.67 13.38 -5.81
C CYS A 246 -8.47 12.46 -4.87
N ALA A 247 -9.72 12.81 -4.58
CA ALA A 247 -10.65 12.02 -3.77
C ALA A 247 -12.04 12.00 -4.41
N SER A 248 -12.09 11.78 -5.73
CA SER A 248 -13.34 11.60 -6.47
C SER A 248 -14.08 10.32 -6.06
N HIS A 249 -15.39 10.27 -6.25
CA HIS A 249 -16.22 9.11 -5.91
C HIS A 249 -16.04 8.69 -4.44
N ASN A 250 -16.37 9.59 -3.54
CA ASN A 250 -16.42 9.38 -2.09
C ASN A 250 -17.74 9.96 -1.56
N GLU A 251 -17.88 10.05 -0.24
CA GLU A 251 -19.05 10.59 0.45
C GLU A 251 -18.72 11.92 1.16
N LEU A 252 -17.75 12.68 0.64
CA LEU A 252 -17.28 13.91 1.28
C LEU A 252 -18.40 14.95 1.31
N THR A 253 -18.72 15.43 2.51
CA THR A 253 -19.75 16.47 2.73
C THR A 253 -19.18 17.88 2.80
N ARG A 254 -17.89 17.99 3.15
CA ARG A 254 -17.12 19.22 3.27
C ARG A 254 -15.64 18.99 2.96
N LEU A 255 -14.94 20.08 2.65
CA LEU A 255 -13.49 20.12 2.58
C LEU A 255 -12.92 20.80 3.83
N PRO A 256 -11.66 20.54 4.19
CA PRO A 256 -10.98 21.27 5.26
C PRO A 256 -10.99 22.79 5.00
N GLU A 257 -11.13 23.59 6.05
CA GLU A 257 -11.19 25.05 5.92
C GLU A 257 -9.90 25.66 5.38
N ASN A 258 -8.75 25.04 5.71
CA ASN A 258 -7.42 25.50 5.34
C ASN A 258 -6.72 24.49 4.45
N LEU A 259 -6.76 24.76 3.15
CA LEU A 259 -6.00 23.98 2.18
C LEU A 259 -4.54 24.46 2.08
N PRO A 260 -3.57 23.56 1.85
CA PRO A 260 -2.17 23.90 1.69
C PRO A 260 -1.94 24.98 0.61
N VAL A 261 -1.19 26.03 0.96
CA VAL A 261 -0.93 27.18 0.07
C VAL A 261 -0.24 26.75 -1.23
N GLY A 262 0.56 25.68 -1.18
CA GLY A 262 1.25 25.13 -2.34
C GLY A 262 0.40 24.23 -3.25
N MET A 263 -0.87 23.97 -2.92
CA MET A 263 -1.72 23.04 -3.67
C MET A 263 -1.95 23.54 -5.12
N GLU A 264 -1.78 22.63 -6.07
CA GLU A 264 -1.88 22.90 -7.51
C GLU A 264 -3.10 22.20 -8.14
N ARG A 265 -3.50 21.04 -7.61
CA ARG A 265 -4.62 20.26 -8.13
C ARG A 265 -5.47 19.72 -6.98
N LEU A 266 -6.77 20.00 -7.05
CA LEU A 266 -7.79 19.46 -6.15
C LEU A 266 -8.92 18.86 -6.98
N GLU A 267 -9.06 17.54 -6.94
CA GLU A 267 -10.09 16.80 -7.67
C GLU A 267 -10.96 16.00 -6.70
N VAL A 268 -12.18 16.47 -6.46
CA VAL A 268 -13.18 15.83 -5.61
C VAL A 268 -14.56 15.71 -6.28
N PRO A 269 -14.65 15.36 -7.59
CA PRO A 269 -15.95 15.16 -8.21
C PRO A 269 -16.66 13.90 -7.71
N ASN A 270 -17.98 13.86 -7.84
CA ASN A 270 -18.82 12.76 -7.35
C ASN A 270 -18.68 12.58 -5.84
N ASN A 271 -19.07 13.63 -5.11
CA ASN A 271 -19.13 13.68 -3.65
C ASN A 271 -20.45 14.39 -3.26
N ALA A 272 -20.63 14.71 -1.97
CA ALA A 272 -21.81 15.39 -1.42
C ALA A 272 -21.48 16.81 -0.93
N LEU A 273 -20.52 17.49 -1.54
CA LEU A 273 -20.10 18.83 -1.10
C LEU A 273 -21.21 19.84 -1.32
N THR A 274 -21.58 20.55 -0.26
CA THR A 274 -22.62 21.60 -0.31
C THR A 274 -22.04 23.01 -0.48
N HIS A 275 -20.79 23.21 -0.05
CA HIS A 275 -20.09 24.49 -0.10
C HIS A 275 -18.57 24.25 -0.31
N LEU A 276 -17.87 25.28 -0.79
CA LEU A 276 -16.40 25.30 -0.83
C LEU A 276 -15.86 26.11 0.35
N PRO A 277 -14.63 25.81 0.83
CA PRO A 277 -14.00 26.61 1.86
C PRO A 277 -13.76 28.04 1.35
N PRO A 278 -13.85 29.05 2.22
CA PRO A 278 -13.78 30.46 1.80
C PRO A 278 -12.42 30.83 1.20
N ARG A 279 -11.36 30.12 1.59
CA ARG A 279 -9.96 30.40 1.19
C ARG A 279 -9.39 29.23 0.39
N LEU A 280 -9.56 29.29 -0.92
CA LEU A 280 -8.84 28.40 -1.82
C LEU A 280 -7.40 28.88 -2.04
N PRO A 281 -6.43 27.97 -2.24
CA PRO A 281 -5.06 28.32 -2.59
C PRO A 281 -5.00 29.07 -3.91
N THR A 282 -4.31 30.22 -3.94
CA THR A 282 -4.22 31.06 -5.15
C THR A 282 -3.35 30.41 -6.24
N GLY A 283 -2.47 29.47 -5.87
CA GLY A 283 -1.63 28.69 -6.78
C GLY A 283 -2.33 27.52 -7.47
N LEU A 284 -3.62 27.32 -7.20
CA LEU A 284 -4.40 26.22 -7.79
C LEU A 284 -4.49 26.39 -9.31
N ARG A 285 -4.23 25.29 -10.02
CA ARG A 285 -4.29 25.19 -11.48
C ARG A 285 -5.48 24.39 -11.96
N ALA A 286 -5.95 23.44 -11.14
CA ALA A 286 -7.11 22.61 -11.42
C ALA A 286 -7.94 22.43 -10.16
N LEU A 287 -9.22 22.80 -10.25
CA LEU A 287 -10.25 22.56 -9.26
C LEU A 287 -11.38 21.79 -9.92
N ASN A 288 -11.57 20.53 -9.56
CA ASN A 288 -12.70 19.74 -10.02
C ASN A 288 -13.60 19.39 -8.85
N VAL A 289 -14.78 19.99 -8.82
CA VAL A 289 -15.85 19.74 -7.84
C VAL A 289 -17.16 19.41 -8.54
N GLY A 290 -17.07 18.86 -9.76
CA GLY A 290 -18.25 18.43 -10.52
C GLY A 290 -19.01 17.30 -9.85
N SER A 291 -20.30 17.15 -10.14
CA SER A 291 -21.19 16.14 -9.54
C SER A 291 -21.16 16.20 -8.00
N ASN A 292 -21.46 17.37 -7.45
CA ASN A 292 -21.62 17.64 -6.03
C ASN A 292 -22.98 18.33 -5.78
N GLU A 293 -23.22 18.80 -4.56
CA GLU A 293 -24.46 19.45 -4.15
C GLU A 293 -24.33 20.98 -3.98
N LEU A 294 -23.36 21.60 -4.68
CA LEU A 294 -23.09 23.03 -4.55
C LEU A 294 -24.28 23.84 -5.09
N LYS A 295 -24.86 24.70 -4.25
CA LYS A 295 -25.95 25.62 -4.65
C LYS A 295 -25.44 26.91 -5.28
N GLY A 296 -24.17 27.24 -5.02
CA GLY A 296 -23.51 28.46 -5.51
C GLY A 296 -23.90 29.75 -4.80
N LEU A 297 -24.97 29.74 -3.99
CA LEU A 297 -25.42 30.84 -3.17
C LEU A 297 -24.85 30.68 -1.75
N GLY A 298 -24.35 31.78 -1.20
CA GLY A 298 -23.76 31.85 0.13
C GLY A 298 -23.76 33.29 0.63
N ASN A 299 -23.10 33.54 1.75
CA ASN A 299 -22.79 34.90 2.18
C ASN A 299 -21.59 35.45 1.37
N ALA A 300 -21.12 36.65 1.70
CA ALA A 300 -20.01 37.29 0.99
C ALA A 300 -18.70 36.50 0.99
N GLU A 301 -18.55 35.49 1.86
CA GLU A 301 -17.34 34.67 1.97
C GLU A 301 -17.51 33.27 1.38
N THR A 302 -18.75 32.78 1.27
CA THR A 302 -19.04 31.40 0.84
C THR A 302 -19.69 31.29 -0.54
N ALA A 303 -20.09 32.40 -1.15
CA ALA A 303 -20.64 32.37 -2.50
C ALA A 303 -19.53 32.11 -3.54
N LEU A 304 -19.81 31.22 -4.50
CA LEU A 304 -18.83 30.80 -5.52
C LEU A 304 -18.15 31.97 -6.26
N PRO A 305 -18.84 33.06 -6.66
CA PRO A 305 -18.18 34.15 -7.37
C PRO A 305 -17.02 34.78 -6.58
N TYR A 306 -17.16 34.92 -5.25
CA TYR A 306 -16.13 35.53 -4.40
C TYR A 306 -14.97 34.57 -4.12
N ILE A 307 -15.28 33.29 -3.94
CA ILE A 307 -14.26 32.25 -3.73
C ILE A 307 -13.38 32.12 -4.99
N LEU A 308 -14.02 32.04 -6.16
CA LEU A 308 -13.35 31.80 -7.43
C LEU A 308 -12.58 33.03 -7.96
N GLU A 309 -12.99 34.24 -7.59
CA GLU A 309 -12.27 35.49 -7.96
C GLU A 309 -10.84 35.54 -7.41
N ARG A 310 -10.53 34.74 -6.37
CA ARG A 310 -9.19 34.64 -5.79
C ARG A 310 -8.26 33.74 -6.60
N LEU A 311 -8.80 32.92 -7.50
CA LEU A 311 -8.03 31.99 -8.32
C LEU A 311 -7.45 32.69 -9.54
N SER A 312 -6.36 32.15 -10.07
CA SER A 312 -5.77 32.65 -11.31
C SER A 312 -6.68 32.40 -12.51
N SER A 313 -6.57 33.22 -13.57
CA SER A 313 -7.29 33.02 -14.84
C SER A 313 -6.87 31.75 -15.59
N GLU A 314 -5.71 31.19 -15.26
CA GLU A 314 -5.22 29.92 -15.81
C GLU A 314 -5.75 28.70 -15.04
N CYS A 315 -6.42 28.91 -13.90
CA CYS A 315 -7.04 27.82 -13.16
C CYS A 315 -8.25 27.27 -13.93
N GLU A 316 -8.23 25.96 -14.20
CA GLU A 316 -9.39 25.24 -14.72
C GLU A 316 -10.31 24.87 -13.56
N VAL A 317 -11.57 25.28 -13.64
CA VAL A 317 -12.59 25.04 -12.61
C VAL A 317 -13.75 24.27 -13.22
N GLU A 318 -13.98 23.06 -12.74
CA GLU A 318 -15.07 22.19 -13.18
C GLU A 318 -16.18 22.15 -12.12
N LEU A 319 -17.34 22.69 -12.46
CA LEU A 319 -18.53 22.82 -11.60
C LEU A 319 -19.73 22.03 -12.11
N SER A 320 -19.55 21.20 -13.15
CA SER A 320 -20.66 20.53 -13.79
C SER A 320 -21.47 19.65 -12.85
N LYS A 321 -22.76 19.45 -13.19
CA LYS A 321 -23.67 18.57 -12.44
C LYS A 321 -23.80 18.93 -10.94
N ASN A 322 -23.66 20.21 -10.60
CA ASN A 322 -24.02 20.75 -9.29
C ASN A 322 -25.43 21.35 -9.27
N GLN A 323 -25.94 21.72 -8.09
CA GLN A 323 -27.26 22.35 -7.88
C GLN A 323 -27.22 23.89 -8.04
N ILE A 324 -26.32 24.41 -8.87
CA ILE A 324 -26.15 25.85 -9.11
C ILE A 324 -27.32 26.39 -9.94
N SER A 325 -27.98 27.45 -9.48
CA SER A 325 -29.09 28.08 -10.21
C SER A 325 -28.65 28.61 -11.59
N GLU A 326 -29.54 28.57 -12.59
CA GLU A 326 -29.26 29.09 -13.95
C GLU A 326 -28.74 30.52 -13.95
N ARG A 327 -29.33 31.41 -13.14
CA ARG A 327 -28.85 32.81 -13.00
C ARG A 327 -27.39 32.87 -12.55
N MET A 328 -27.01 32.03 -11.59
CA MET A 328 -25.63 31.96 -11.10
C MET A 328 -24.70 31.33 -12.14
N ARG A 329 -25.15 30.29 -12.87
CA ARG A 329 -24.39 29.70 -13.98
C ARG A 329 -24.08 30.76 -15.05
N THR A 330 -25.08 31.52 -15.50
CA THR A 330 -24.88 32.61 -16.45
C THR A 330 -23.89 33.64 -15.92
N HIS A 331 -24.05 34.08 -14.66
CA HIS A 331 -23.15 35.06 -14.04
C HIS A 331 -21.69 34.57 -13.98
N LEU A 332 -21.48 33.30 -13.63
CA LEU A 332 -20.13 32.70 -13.57
C LEU A 332 -19.52 32.57 -14.98
N MET A 333 -20.32 32.14 -15.97
CA MET A 333 -19.86 31.99 -17.35
C MET A 333 -19.52 33.33 -18.01
N GLU A 334 -20.27 34.41 -17.73
CA GLU A 334 -19.96 35.76 -18.21
C GLU A 334 -18.64 36.31 -17.65
N ARG A 335 -18.28 35.91 -16.42
CA ARG A 335 -17.02 36.33 -15.77
C ARG A 335 -15.82 35.48 -16.18
N SER A 336 -16.03 34.21 -16.53
CA SER A 336 -14.99 33.24 -16.94
C SER A 336 -14.08 33.81 -18.03
N GLY A 337 -12.76 33.77 -17.84
CA GLY A 337 -11.79 34.24 -18.84
C GLY A 337 -10.76 35.25 -18.31
N ALA A 338 -10.66 36.44 -18.93
CA ALA A 338 -9.47 37.29 -18.84
C ALA A 338 -8.97 37.67 -17.42
N LYS A 339 -9.85 37.65 -16.40
CA LYS A 339 -9.49 37.92 -14.99
C LYS A 339 -10.13 36.93 -14.00
N PHE A 340 -10.69 35.83 -14.49
CA PHE A 340 -11.44 34.85 -13.71
C PHE A 340 -11.05 33.44 -14.17
N PRO A 341 -11.05 32.41 -13.31
CA PRO A 341 -10.74 31.05 -13.74
C PRO A 341 -11.56 30.59 -14.95
N ARG A 342 -11.01 29.63 -15.71
CA ARG A 342 -11.72 28.99 -16.83
C ARG A 342 -12.73 27.99 -16.29
N ILE A 343 -14.00 28.40 -16.29
CA ILE A 343 -15.08 27.60 -15.73
C ILE A 343 -15.70 26.66 -16.79
N ARG A 344 -15.91 25.41 -16.39
CA ARG A 344 -16.77 24.42 -17.06
C ARG A 344 -17.97 24.11 -16.16
N MET A 345 -19.15 23.91 -16.78
CA MET A 345 -20.48 23.83 -16.14
C MET A 345 -21.26 22.62 -16.61
#